data_AF-A0A1F9NWZ5-F1
#
_entry.id   AF-A0A1F9NWZ5-F1
#
_cell.length_a   1.000
_cell.length_b   1.000
_cell.length_c   1.000
_cell.angle_alpha   90.00
_cell.angle_beta   90.00
_cell.angle_gamma   90.00
#
_symmetry.space_group_name_H-M   'P 1'
#
loop_
_entity.id
_entity.type
_entity.pdbx_description
1 polymer ?
#
loop_
_entity_poly.entity_id
_entity_poly.type
_entity_poly.pdbx_seq_one_letter_code
_entity_poly.pdbx_strand_id
1 'polypeptide(L)' 'MGQSLEEKTAALLAKDPEFKALVEEHRQLDEKLKELDRKVYLLPDEEVERKRLQKLKLARKDKIAQILNA' A
#
# COMPACT_ATOMS: atom_id res chain seq x y z
N MET A 1 0.83 -13.17 -25.40
CA MET A 1 1.84 -12.72 -24.43
C MET A 1 1.21 -11.59 -23.61
N GLY A 2 0.45 -11.94 -22.58
CA GLY A 2 -0.03 -10.93 -21.64
C GLY A 2 1.14 -10.61 -20.74
N GLN A 3 1.68 -9.40 -20.82
CA GLN A 3 2.65 -8.93 -19.83
C GLN A 3 1.94 -9.04 -18.48
N SER A 4 2.36 -9.99 -17.65
CA SER A 4 1.72 -10.22 -16.37
C SER A 4 1.85 -8.93 -15.55
N LEU A 5 0.81 -8.53 -14.82
CA LEU A 5 0.83 -7.33 -13.97
C LEU A 5 2.06 -7.32 -13.04
N GLU A 6 2.53 -8.51 -12.64
CA GLU A 6 3.78 -8.70 -11.89
C GLU A 6 5.03 -8.23 -12.65
N GLU A 7 5.16 -8.45 -13.95
CA GLU A 7 6.30 -7.99 -14.75
C GLU A 7 6.32 -6.46 -14.88
N LYS A 8 5.16 -5.84 -15.11
CA LYS A 8 5.06 -4.37 -15.16
C LYS A 8 5.39 -3.73 -13.82
N THR A 9 4.89 -4.32 -12.73
CA THR A 9 5.17 -3.86 -11.37
C THR A 9 6.67 -4.01 -11.04
N ALA A 10 7.29 -5.13 -11.39
CA ALA A 10 8.71 -5.39 -11.17
C ALA A 10 9.61 -4.45 -11.99
N ALA A 11 9.26 -4.18 -13.26
CA ALA A 11 10.00 -3.25 -14.11
C ALA A 11 9.92 -1.80 -13.59
N LEU A 12 8.74 -1.37 -13.12
CA LEU A 12 8.55 -0.06 -12.49
C LEU A 12 9.27 0.05 -11.15
N LEU A 13 9.26 -1.00 -10.32
CA LEU A 13 10.04 -1.08 -9.09
C LEU A 13 11.54 -0.89 -9.32
N ALA A 14 12.06 -1.35 -10.46
CA ALA A 14 13.48 -1.24 -10.82
C ALA A 14 13.82 0.12 -11.44
N LYS A 15 12.89 0.71 -12.21
CA LYS A 15 13.11 2.00 -12.90
C LYS A 15 12.75 3.22 -12.04
N ASP A 16 11.80 3.07 -11.15
CA ASP A 16 11.14 4.18 -10.48
C ASP A 16 11.27 4.04 -8.95
N PRO A 17 12.22 4.78 -8.33
CA PRO A 17 12.43 4.71 -6.89
C PRO A 17 11.24 5.25 -6.10
N GLU A 18 10.44 6.16 -6.67
CA GLU A 18 9.20 6.63 -6.04
C GLU A 18 8.15 5.53 -6.01
N PHE A 19 7.99 4.77 -7.09
CA PHE A 19 7.13 3.59 -7.12
C PHE A 19 7.55 2.54 -6.09
N LYS A 20 8.86 2.30 -5.95
CA LYS A 20 9.39 1.40 -4.92
C LYS A 20 9.02 1.86 -3.51
N ALA A 21 9.21 3.15 -3.21
CA ALA A 21 8.80 3.71 -1.93
C ALA A 21 7.29 3.61 -1.70
N LEU A 22 6.47 3.82 -2.74
CA LEU A 22 5.01 3.68 -2.66
C LEU A 22 4.57 2.25 -2.33
N VAL A 23 5.17 1.25 -2.97
CA VAL A 23 4.88 -0.17 -2.73
C VAL A 23 5.31 -0.58 -1.33
N GLU A 24 6.50 -0.14 -0.89
CA GLU A 24 7.00 -0.41 0.46
C GLU A 24 6.11 0.24 1.52
N GLU A 25 5.70 1.48 1.32
CA GLU A 25 4.80 2.16 2.26
C GLU A 25 3.41 1.50 2.26
N HIS A 26 2.87 1.10 1.10
CA HIS A 26 1.63 0.34 1.03
C HIS A 26 1.72 -0.99 1.82
N ARG A 27 2.85 -1.70 1.73
CA ARG A 27 3.10 -2.91 2.50
C ARG A 27 3.19 -2.62 4.00
N GLN A 28 3.93 -1.59 4.40
CA GLN A 28 4.02 -1.19 5.81
C GLN A 28 2.65 -0.82 6.40
N LEU A 29 1.80 -0.12 5.62
CA LEU A 29 0.43 0.20 6.02
C LEU A 29 -0.43 -1.06 6.15
N ASP A 30 -0.26 -2.07 5.29
CA ASP A 30 -0.94 -3.36 5.40
C ASP A 30 -0.51 -4.13 6.65
N GLU A 31 0.79 -4.16 6.95
CA GLU A 31 1.34 -4.82 8.14
C GLU A 31 0.80 -4.16 9.42
N LYS A 32 0.86 -2.83 9.51
CA LYS A 32 0.26 -2.09 10.65
C LYS A 32 -1.24 -2.36 10.77
N LEU A 33 -1.98 -2.37 9.66
CA LEU A 33 -3.41 -2.69 9.68
C LEU A 33 -3.66 -4.12 10.17
N LYS A 34 -2.83 -5.09 9.78
CA LYS A 34 -2.93 -6.48 10.28
C LYS A 34 -2.62 -6.60 11.76
N GLU A 35 -1.64 -5.84 12.26
CA GLU A 35 -1.35 -5.81 13.70
C GLU A 35 -2.55 -5.27 14.49
N LEU A 36 -3.19 -4.22 13.98
CA LEU A 36 -4.41 -3.67 14.55
C LEU A 36 -5.60 -4.65 14.42
N ASP A 37 -5.73 -5.33 13.29
CA ASP A 37 -6.81 -6.30 13.05
C ASP A 37 -6.67 -7.56 13.93
N ARG A 38 -5.43 -7.94 14.28
CA ARG A 38 -5.14 -9.00 15.24
C ARG A 38 -5.55 -8.66 16.67
N LYS A 39 -5.66 -7.37 17.01
CA LYS A 39 -6.14 -6.96 18.33
C LYS A 39 -7.65 -7.14 18.39
N VAL A 40 -8.10 -8.00 19.30
CA VAL A 40 -9.54 -8.26 19.54
C VAL A 40 -10.26 -7.00 20.01
N TYR A 41 -9.56 -6.13 20.73
CA TYR A 41 -10.05 -4.82 21.15
C TYR A 41 -9.02 -3.76 20.76
N LEU A 42 -9.45 -2.85 19.90
CA LEU A 42 -8.70 -1.64 19.55
C LEU A 42 -9.06 -0.54 20.53
N LEU A 43 -8.06 0.17 21.01
CA LEU A 43 -8.29 1.43 21.74
C LEU A 43 -8.90 2.47 20.78
N PRO A 44 -9.66 3.45 21.29
CA PRO A 44 -10.23 4.51 20.44
C PRO A 44 -9.17 5.26 19.63
N ASP A 45 -7.96 5.42 20.17
CA ASP A 45 -6.82 5.99 19.45
C ASP A 45 -6.38 5.10 18.28
N GLU A 46 -6.36 3.78 18.49
CA GLU A 46 -6.02 2.77 17.49
C GLU A 46 -7.09 2.63 16.40
N GLU A 47 -8.38 2.81 16.73
CA GLU A 47 -9.45 2.84 15.72
C GLU A 47 -9.29 4.04 14.77
N VAL A 48 -8.92 5.21 15.32
CA VAL A 48 -8.62 6.41 14.53
C VAL A 48 -7.38 6.18 13.68
N GLU A 49 -6.32 5.61 14.26
CA GLU A 49 -5.10 5.21 13.54
C GLU A 49 -5.43 4.24 12.40
N ARG A 50 -6.23 3.18 12.65
CA ARG A 50 -6.68 2.21 11.64
C ARG A 50 -7.39 2.89 10.48
N LYS A 51 -8.32 3.80 10.76
CA LYS A 51 -9.01 4.57 9.71
C LYS A 51 -8.06 5.48 8.93
N ARG A 52 -7.07 6.10 9.59
CA ARG A 52 -6.02 6.87 8.92
C ARG A 52 -5.16 6.00 8.02
N LEU A 53 -4.69 4.84 8.51
CA LEU A 53 -3.90 3.88 7.76
C LEU A 53 -4.66 3.35 6.54
N GLN A 54 -5.96 3.06 6.66
CA GLN A 54 -6.80 2.68 5.52
C GLN A 54 -6.87 3.77 4.45
N LYS A 55 -7.03 5.04 4.84
CA LYS A 55 -7.03 6.17 3.90
C LYS A 55 -5.68 6.35 3.21
N LEU A 56 -4.58 6.27 3.98
CA LEU A 56 -3.23 6.33 3.44
C LEU A 56 -2.98 5.18 2.45
N LYS A 57 -3.40 3.96 2.80
CA LYS A 57 -3.27 2.79 1.94
C LYS A 57 -4.03 2.99 0.62
N LEU A 58 -5.23 3.55 0.68
CA LEU A 58 -6.02 3.88 -0.51
C LEU A 58 -5.31 4.91 -1.39
N ALA A 59 -4.81 6.00 -0.81
CA ALA A 59 -4.07 7.02 -1.54
C ALA A 59 -2.78 6.49 -2.19
N ARG A 60 -2.07 5.58 -1.51
CA ARG A 60 -0.88 4.90 -2.06
C ARG A 60 -1.23 3.99 -3.22
N LYS A 61 -2.30 3.20 -3.08
CA LYS A 61 -2.84 2.36 -4.16
C LYS A 61 -3.28 3.20 -5.36
N ASP A 62 -3.93 4.34 -5.13
CA ASP A 62 -4.32 5.28 -6.19
C ASP A 62 -3.10 5.82 -6.94
N LYS A 63 -2.05 6.24 -6.22
CA LYS A 63 -0.77 6.64 -6.83
C LYS A 63 -0.12 5.52 -7.64
N ILE A 64 -0.09 4.30 -7.10
CA ILE A 64 0.42 3.12 -7.81
C ILE A 64 -0.38 2.88 -9.09
N ALA A 65 -1.71 2.97 -9.03
CA ALA A 65 -2.58 2.81 -10.19
C ALA A 65 -2.37 3.92 -11.23
N GLN A 66 -2.16 5.17 -10.78
CA GLN A 66 -1.82 6.28 -11.66
C GLN A 66 -0.50 6.04 -12.40
N ILE A 67 0.53 5.55 -11.71
CA ILE A 67 1.83 5.24 -12.32
C ILE A 67 1.73 4.05 -13.28
N LEU A 68 0.92 3.04 -12.94
CA LEU A 68 0.71 1.86 -13.79
C LEU A 68 -0.14 2.13 -15.03
N ASN A 69 -1.01 3.15 -14.97
CA ASN A 69 -1.92 3.54 -16.03
C ASN A 69 -1.44 4.75 -16.85
N ALA A 70 -0.32 5.37 -16.45
CA ALA A 70 0.36 6.42 -17.22
C ALA A 70 1.29 5.81 -18.28
#